data_AF-A0A969VF45-F1
#
_entry.id   AF-A0A969VF45-F1
#
_cell.length_a   1.000
_cell.length_b   1.000
_cell.length_c   1.000
_cell.angle_alpha   90.00
_cell.angle_beta   90.00
_cell.angle_gamma   90.00
#
_symmetry.space_group_name_H-M   'P 1'
#
loop_
_entity.id
_entity.type
_entity.pdbx_description
1 polymer ?
#
loop_
_entity_poly.entity_id
_entity_poly.type
_entity_poly.pdbx_seq_one_letter_code
_entity_poly.pdbx_strand_id
1 'polypeptide(L)'
;MSNLVQRLKITAHPQLEKSLGYRGESLWVAWRWEPEIDQLIYSDGKTVGTGNPMAWLVFLQHDLVYPAIQDYNLGEDDRHWLLLDRKTRNLYVGEGSAVQSLLEQPESLVLLACLDGNSNADRSTDETLRQKLSKVTGTDAFRRPIDLIPLSIAVTLIGALGVGTGLWIGPAVQQKLAQKTAFISPISPVASCGIGGSDDFSAYVASSSGNKELHLIGVYEANSEHGNGQREKGAIEVKVERQNKPIVLALSAYEPINWNVTVEPGAVIEKIVVNGYHNQTVSGVSGIPIEERSYEETGDYLGNFIYKWGSTTESTNTPSLVTKLEQIEHTNLTSFQGCYRGTSFTIK
;
A
#
# COMPACT_ATOMS: atom_id res chain seq x y z
N MET A 1 10.25 27.31 11.01
CA MET A 1 10.26 25.88 10.68
C MET A 1 9.07 25.66 9.77
N SER A 2 9.32 25.12 8.58
CA SER A 2 8.42 25.10 7.41
C SER A 2 7.02 24.62 7.78
N ASN A 3 5.97 25.34 7.34
CA ASN A 3 4.56 24.96 7.46
C ASN A 3 4.24 23.72 6.59
N LEU A 4 4.81 22.55 6.91
CA LEU A 4 4.58 21.31 6.17
C LEU A 4 3.16 20.77 6.41
N VAL A 5 2.65 20.95 7.62
CA VAL A 5 1.28 20.62 8.02
C VAL A 5 0.78 21.69 9.00
N GLN A 6 -0.50 22.03 8.89
CA GLN A 6 -1.18 22.99 9.75
C GLN A 6 -2.16 22.26 10.67
N ARG A 7 -2.03 22.47 11.98
CA ARG A 7 -3.00 21.97 12.95
C ARG A 7 -4.32 22.71 12.82
N LEU A 8 -5.40 21.96 12.72
CA LEU A 8 -6.76 22.49 12.73
C LEU A 8 -7.21 22.73 14.16
N LYS A 9 -7.95 23.82 14.39
CA LYS A 9 -8.52 24.16 15.71
C LYS A 9 -9.80 23.37 16.01
N ILE A 10 -9.78 22.08 15.70
CA ILE A 10 -10.86 21.13 15.93
C ILE A 10 -10.27 19.85 16.54
N THR A 11 -11.03 19.21 17.42
CA THR A 11 -10.65 17.93 18.04
C THR A 11 -11.46 16.81 17.42
N ALA A 12 -10.79 15.75 16.98
CA ALA A 12 -11.45 14.62 16.37
C ALA A 12 -12.29 13.82 17.38
N HIS A 13 -13.54 13.53 17.03
CA HIS A 13 -14.39 12.61 17.79
C HIS A 13 -13.70 11.23 17.93
N PRO A 14 -13.78 10.52 19.07
CA PRO A 14 -13.04 9.26 19.30
C PRO A 14 -13.32 8.12 18.31
N GLN A 15 -14.40 8.20 17.54
CA GLN A 15 -14.77 7.21 16.53
C GLN A 15 -14.52 7.69 15.09
N LEU A 16 -13.96 8.89 14.88
CA LEU A 16 -13.80 9.50 13.56
C LEU A 16 -13.14 8.53 12.57
N GLU A 17 -12.01 7.93 12.95
CA GLU A 17 -11.28 7.02 12.07
C GLU A 17 -12.13 5.82 11.63
N LYS A 18 -12.95 5.28 12.52
CA LYS A 18 -13.83 4.14 12.23
C LYS A 18 -14.98 4.53 11.32
N SER A 19 -15.54 5.72 11.52
CA SER A 19 -16.61 6.27 10.67
C SER A 19 -16.12 6.54 9.25
N LEU A 20 -14.87 7.01 9.12
CA LEU A 20 -14.21 7.23 7.84
C LEU A 20 -13.66 5.95 7.19
N GLY A 21 -13.86 4.78 7.81
CA GLY A 21 -13.55 3.48 7.23
C GLY A 21 -12.19 2.88 7.63
N TYR A 22 -11.38 3.57 8.44
CA TYR A 22 -10.12 3.03 8.95
C TYR A 22 -10.34 2.07 10.12
N ARG A 23 -9.75 0.88 10.03
CA ARG A 23 -9.85 -0.20 11.04
C ARG A 23 -8.51 -0.63 11.61
N GLY A 24 -7.42 0.04 11.23
CA GLY A 24 -6.08 -0.29 11.71
C GLY A 24 -5.78 0.24 13.11
N GLU A 25 -4.59 -0.11 13.60
CA GLU A 25 -4.12 0.20 14.95
C GLU A 25 -2.98 1.23 14.97
N SER A 26 -2.60 1.79 13.81
CA SER A 26 -1.55 2.79 13.73
C SER A 26 -1.96 4.07 14.45
N LEU A 27 -0.99 4.73 15.08
CA LEU A 27 -1.20 5.97 15.84
C LEU A 27 -1.62 7.13 14.93
N TRP A 28 -1.06 7.17 13.73
CA TRP A 28 -1.29 8.20 12.74
C TRP A 28 -2.00 7.61 11.54
N VAL A 29 -2.96 8.34 11.00
CA VAL A 29 -3.67 7.97 9.77
C VAL A 29 -4.08 9.23 9.06
N ALA A 30 -3.93 9.24 7.74
CA ALA A 30 -4.36 10.31 6.87
C ALA A 30 -5.45 9.85 5.91
N TRP A 31 -6.23 10.82 5.43
CA TRP A 31 -7.23 10.65 4.38
C TRP A 31 -7.02 11.66 3.26
N ARG A 32 -7.29 11.21 2.04
CA ARG A 32 -7.30 12.03 0.82
C ARG A 32 -8.51 11.67 -0.03
N TRP A 33 -9.02 12.65 -0.77
CA TRP A 33 -10.00 12.37 -1.82
C TRP A 33 -9.27 11.88 -3.07
N GLU A 34 -9.87 10.91 -3.76
CA GLU A 34 -9.45 10.48 -5.09
C GLU A 34 -10.54 10.89 -6.09
N PRO A 35 -10.40 12.05 -6.76
CA PRO A 35 -11.47 12.63 -7.56
C PRO A 35 -11.87 11.77 -8.76
N GLU A 36 -10.95 10.98 -9.29
CA GLU A 36 -11.19 10.24 -10.52
C GLU A 36 -12.03 8.98 -10.34
N ILE A 37 -12.00 8.40 -9.13
CA ILE A 37 -12.84 7.26 -8.75
C ILE A 37 -13.84 7.62 -7.65
N ASP A 38 -14.02 8.91 -7.35
CA ASP A 38 -14.98 9.45 -6.37
C ASP A 38 -14.88 8.76 -4.99
N GLN A 39 -13.64 8.51 -4.55
CA GLN A 39 -13.37 7.61 -3.44
C GLN A 39 -12.50 8.25 -2.37
N LEU A 40 -12.88 8.07 -1.10
CA LEU A 40 -12.01 8.38 0.02
C LEU A 40 -10.94 7.30 0.14
N ILE A 41 -9.67 7.70 0.21
CA ILE A 41 -8.52 6.82 0.44
C ILE A 41 -7.90 7.16 1.81
N TYR A 42 -7.53 6.14 2.59
CA TYR A 42 -6.75 6.31 3.81
C TYR A 42 -5.33 5.75 3.65
N SER A 43 -4.38 6.33 4.39
CA SER A 43 -3.01 5.82 4.53
C SER A 43 -2.53 6.00 5.96
N ASP A 44 -1.91 4.97 6.54
CA ASP A 44 -1.30 5.04 7.87
C ASP A 44 0.24 4.86 7.86
N GLY A 45 0.84 5.03 6.67
CA GLY A 45 2.26 4.81 6.42
C GLY A 45 2.65 3.34 6.25
N LYS A 46 1.75 2.39 6.58
CA LYS A 46 1.98 0.95 6.41
C LYS A 46 0.97 0.31 5.46
N THR A 47 -0.25 0.83 5.48
CA THR A 47 -1.39 0.30 4.75
C THR A 47 -2.11 1.45 4.08
N VAL A 48 -2.56 1.18 2.86
CA VAL A 48 -3.47 2.03 2.10
C VAL A 48 -4.77 1.26 1.88
N GLY A 49 -5.89 1.95 1.92
CA GLY A 49 -7.19 1.33 1.66
C GLY A 49 -8.29 2.34 1.40
N THR A 50 -9.49 1.83 1.12
CA THR A 50 -10.66 2.66 0.85
C THR A 50 -11.39 3.01 2.13
N GLY A 51 -11.73 4.30 2.28
CA GLY A 51 -12.57 4.84 3.32
C GLY A 51 -14.05 4.83 2.98
N ASN A 52 -14.84 5.56 3.76
CA ASN A 52 -16.27 5.76 3.54
C ASN A 52 -16.55 7.15 2.91
N PRO A 53 -16.84 7.24 1.60
CA PRO A 53 -17.04 8.52 0.91
C PRO A 53 -18.18 9.36 1.48
N MET A 54 -19.30 8.73 1.88
CA MET A 54 -20.43 9.48 2.44
C MET A 54 -20.12 10.05 3.82
N ALA A 55 -19.44 9.28 4.68
CA ALA A 55 -19.02 9.78 5.99
C ALA A 55 -18.00 10.92 5.86
N TRP A 56 -17.16 10.88 4.82
CA TRP A 56 -16.22 11.94 4.48
C TRP A 56 -16.95 13.24 4.13
N LEU A 57 -17.86 13.20 3.15
CA LEU A 57 -18.60 14.41 2.72
C LEU A 57 -19.42 15.02 3.88
N VAL A 58 -20.06 14.19 4.71
CA VAL A 58 -20.76 14.66 5.92
C VAL A 58 -19.79 15.32 6.91
N PHE A 59 -18.60 14.74 7.10
CA PHE A 59 -17.56 15.34 7.96
C PHE A 59 -17.10 16.70 7.41
N LEU A 60 -16.88 16.82 6.10
CA LEU A 60 -16.44 18.08 5.48
C LEU A 60 -17.48 19.19 5.57
N GLN A 61 -18.77 18.84 5.51
CA GLN A 61 -19.90 19.78 5.60
C GLN A 61 -20.29 20.13 7.04
N HIS A 62 -19.68 19.49 8.05
CA HIS A 62 -20.07 19.70 9.44
C HIS A 62 -19.74 21.14 9.88
N ASP A 63 -20.67 21.82 10.57
CA ASP A 63 -20.57 23.25 10.94
C ASP A 63 -19.27 23.63 11.68
N LEU A 64 -18.75 22.73 12.52
CA LEU A 64 -17.48 22.95 13.24
C LEU A 64 -16.23 22.66 12.40
N VAL A 65 -16.37 21.88 11.34
CA VAL A 65 -15.26 21.40 10.50
C VAL A 65 -15.10 22.32 9.30
N TYR A 66 -16.18 22.57 8.55
CA TYR A 66 -16.18 23.33 7.30
C TYR A 66 -15.38 24.63 7.36
N PRO A 67 -15.56 25.53 8.36
CA PRO A 67 -14.82 26.79 8.42
C PRO A 67 -13.30 26.62 8.56
N ALA A 68 -12.84 25.50 9.12
CA ALA A 68 -11.42 25.21 9.31
C ALA A 68 -10.77 24.58 8.08
N ILE A 69 -11.55 24.04 7.14
CA ILE A 69 -11.04 23.25 6.02
C ILE A 69 -11.47 23.72 4.61
N GLN A 70 -12.37 24.71 4.51
CA GLN A 70 -12.96 25.15 3.24
C GLN A 70 -11.93 25.58 2.19
N ASP A 71 -10.75 26.06 2.61
CA ASP A 71 -9.71 26.53 1.69
C ASP A 71 -8.83 25.41 1.10
N TYR A 72 -9.03 24.14 1.52
CA TYR A 72 -8.17 23.02 1.15
C TYR A 72 -8.80 22.03 0.17
N ASN A 73 -10.07 22.22 -0.21
CA ASN A 73 -10.78 21.41 -1.22
C ASN A 73 -10.73 19.89 -0.99
N LEU A 74 -10.73 19.45 0.29
CA LEU A 74 -10.54 18.06 0.71
C LEU A 74 -11.56 17.03 0.17
N GLY A 75 -12.61 17.47 -0.53
CA GLY A 75 -13.62 16.60 -1.15
C GLY A 75 -13.72 16.77 -2.66
N GLU A 76 -12.81 17.52 -3.27
CA GLU A 76 -12.82 17.84 -4.71
C GLU A 76 -11.51 17.47 -5.40
N ASP A 77 -10.37 17.64 -4.72
CA ASP A 77 -9.04 17.29 -5.25
C ASP A 77 -8.22 16.45 -4.24
N ASP A 78 -7.06 15.97 -4.69
CA ASP A 78 -6.14 15.13 -3.93
C ASP A 78 -4.94 15.91 -3.35
N ARG A 79 -4.91 17.24 -3.53
CA ARG A 79 -3.76 18.08 -3.21
C ARG A 79 -3.49 18.11 -1.70
N HIS A 80 -4.56 18.17 -0.90
CA HIS A 80 -4.46 18.26 0.54
C HIS A 80 -4.98 17.00 1.22
N TRP A 81 -4.28 16.58 2.28
CA TRP A 81 -4.65 15.41 3.06
C TRP A 81 -4.99 15.83 4.48
N LEU A 82 -5.94 15.14 5.09
CA LEU A 82 -6.27 15.29 6.50
C LEU A 82 -5.51 14.22 7.31
N LEU A 83 -4.66 14.63 8.24
CA LEU A 83 -3.90 13.75 9.12
C LEU A 83 -4.47 13.78 10.54
N LEU A 84 -4.61 12.61 11.15
CA LEU A 84 -5.10 12.43 12.52
C LEU A 84 -4.02 11.82 13.42
N ASP A 85 -3.74 12.49 14.54
CA ASP A 85 -3.10 11.87 15.70
C ASP A 85 -4.18 11.19 16.56
N ARG A 86 -4.23 9.85 16.58
CA ARG A 86 -5.26 9.12 17.32
C ARG A 86 -5.08 9.18 18.83
N LYS A 87 -3.88 9.53 19.35
CA LYS A 87 -3.61 9.66 20.78
C LYS A 87 -4.06 11.02 21.29
N THR A 88 -3.66 12.10 20.63
CA THR A 88 -4.03 13.46 21.06
C THR A 88 -5.35 13.94 20.49
N ARG A 89 -5.89 13.25 19.48
CA ARG A 89 -7.10 13.61 18.72
C ARG A 89 -6.96 14.95 17.97
N ASN A 90 -5.73 15.38 17.73
CA ASN A 90 -5.45 16.54 16.89
C ASN A 90 -5.61 16.18 15.42
N LEU A 91 -6.20 17.11 14.66
CA LEU A 91 -6.29 17.05 13.21
C LEU A 91 -5.32 18.05 12.59
N TYR A 92 -4.72 17.65 11.48
CA TYR A 92 -3.82 18.46 10.69
C TYR A 92 -4.22 18.39 9.23
N VAL A 93 -3.90 19.43 8.48
CA VAL A 93 -4.02 19.47 7.03
C VAL A 93 -2.69 19.87 6.43
N GLY A 94 -2.30 19.29 5.30
CA GLY A 94 -1.09 19.67 4.59
C GLY A 94 -1.11 19.15 3.17
N GLU A 95 -0.12 19.54 2.37
CA GLU A 95 0.04 19.00 1.02
C GLU A 95 0.29 17.49 1.09
N GLY A 96 -0.28 16.74 0.15
CA GLY A 96 -0.26 15.28 0.15
C GLY A 96 1.14 14.69 0.23
N SER A 97 2.08 15.24 -0.54
CA SER A 97 3.49 14.83 -0.53
C SER A 97 4.17 15.02 0.84
N ALA A 98 3.86 16.12 1.55
CA ALA A 98 4.37 16.38 2.89
C ALA A 98 3.75 15.46 3.93
N VAL A 99 2.44 15.26 3.89
CA VAL A 99 1.72 14.35 4.81
C VAL A 99 2.18 12.91 4.62
N GLN A 100 2.38 12.49 3.38
CA GLN A 100 2.90 11.17 3.07
C GLN A 100 4.33 10.98 3.59
N SER A 101 5.22 11.94 3.34
CA SER A 101 6.59 11.90 3.86
C SER A 101 6.62 11.80 5.39
N LEU A 102 5.69 12.44 6.08
CA LEU A 102 5.55 12.32 7.54
C LEU A 102 5.11 10.92 7.96
N LEU A 103 4.16 10.30 7.26
CA LEU A 103 3.69 8.94 7.56
C LEU A 103 4.79 7.87 7.38
N GLU A 104 5.69 8.10 6.43
CA GLU A 104 6.85 7.23 6.17
C GLU A 104 8.00 7.45 7.19
N GLN A 105 7.95 8.51 8.00
CA GLN A 105 8.99 8.89 8.97
C GLN A 105 8.45 9.00 10.41
N PRO A 106 8.53 7.92 11.21
CA PRO A 106 7.98 7.89 12.57
C PRO A 106 8.52 8.98 13.51
N GLU A 107 9.80 9.35 13.39
CA GLU A 107 10.44 10.35 14.26
C GLU A 107 9.87 11.76 14.06
N SER A 108 9.53 12.12 12.82
CA SER A 108 8.98 13.43 12.45
C SER A 108 7.58 13.63 13.05
N LEU A 109 6.78 12.56 13.08
CA LEU A 109 5.45 12.57 13.70
C LEU A 109 5.49 12.68 15.23
N VAL A 110 6.49 12.06 15.87
CA VAL A 110 6.71 12.22 17.32
C VAL A 110 7.07 13.68 17.64
N LEU A 111 7.93 14.30 16.83
CA LEU A 111 8.30 15.71 16.99
C LEU A 111 7.08 16.63 16.81
N LEU A 112 6.24 16.38 15.79
CA LEU A 112 4.99 17.11 15.57
C LEU A 112 4.08 17.03 16.80
N ALA A 113 3.85 15.82 17.34
CA ALA A 113 3.04 15.63 18.54
C ALA A 113 3.60 16.38 19.78
N CYS A 114 4.93 16.41 19.92
CA CYS A 114 5.60 17.13 21.01
C CYS A 114 5.45 18.65 20.90
N LEU A 115 5.56 19.20 19.69
CA LEU A 115 5.44 20.65 19.46
C LEU A 115 4.02 21.16 19.70
N ASP A 116 3.01 20.34 19.38
CA ASP A 116 1.60 20.68 19.56
C ASP A 116 1.04 20.40 20.96
N GLY A 117 1.76 19.60 21.75
CA GLY A 117 1.43 19.23 23.12
C GLY A 117 2.18 20.04 24.18
N ASN A 118 2.00 21.36 24.24
CA ASN A 118 2.66 22.18 25.27
C ASN A 118 1.83 22.33 26.56
N SER A 119 1.96 21.37 27.49
CA SER A 119 2.23 21.61 28.93
C SER A 119 2.27 20.29 29.70
N ASN A 120 3.50 19.84 30.01
CA ASN A 120 3.93 18.72 30.88
C ASN A 120 4.91 17.75 30.17
N ALA A 121 5.84 18.30 29.38
CA ALA A 121 7.09 17.58 29.13
C ALA A 121 7.84 17.52 30.47
N ASP A 122 7.74 16.35 31.12
CA ASP A 122 8.53 16.04 32.30
C ASP A 122 10.00 16.32 31.99
N ARG A 123 10.64 17.11 32.86
CA ARG A 123 11.98 17.66 32.73
C ARG A 123 13.06 16.57 32.55
N SER A 124 12.70 15.30 32.75
CA SER A 124 13.51 14.10 32.48
C SER A 124 13.66 13.76 30.98
N THR A 125 12.68 14.11 30.14
CA THR A 125 12.70 13.73 28.71
C THR A 125 13.60 14.62 27.86
N ASP A 126 13.74 15.90 28.20
CA ASP A 126 14.60 16.85 27.49
C ASP A 126 16.11 16.53 27.67
N GLU A 127 16.51 16.08 28.86
CA GLU A 127 17.87 15.59 29.10
C GLU A 127 18.14 14.26 28.37
N THR A 128 17.16 13.37 28.32
CA THR A 128 17.29 12.06 27.65
C THR A 128 17.39 12.20 26.12
N LEU A 129 16.66 13.16 25.53
CA LEU A 129 16.72 13.46 24.10
C LEU A 129 18.06 14.11 23.72
N ARG A 130 18.53 15.08 24.50
CA ARG A 130 19.86 15.70 24.31
C ARG A 130 21.01 14.70 24.48
N GLN A 131 20.87 13.76 25.42
CA GLN A 131 21.86 12.70 25.63
C GLN A 131 21.87 11.67 24.49
N LYS A 132 20.73 11.43 23.83
CA LYS A 132 20.66 10.58 22.63
C LYS A 132 21.16 11.28 21.37
N LEU A 133 20.83 12.56 21.16
CA LEU A 133 21.30 13.35 20.00
C LEU A 133 22.82 13.61 20.03
N SER A 134 23.39 13.81 21.22
CA SER A 134 24.86 13.95 21.39
C SER A 134 25.62 12.64 21.18
N LYS A 135 24.98 11.49 21.38
CA LYS A 135 25.57 10.17 21.07
C LYS A 135 25.59 9.84 19.57
N VAL A 136 24.72 10.47 18.78
CA VAL A 136 24.63 10.23 17.32
C VAL A 136 25.61 11.12 16.54
N THR A 137 26.10 12.20 17.16
CA THR A 137 27.03 13.16 16.53
C THR A 137 28.50 12.97 16.93
N GLY A 138 28.83 11.94 17.70
CA GLY A 138 30.21 11.56 18.04
C GLY A 138 30.63 10.29 17.32
N THR A 139 31.63 10.42 16.45
CA THR A 139 32.17 9.42 15.53
C THR A 139 32.70 8.12 16.15
N ASP A 140 32.63 7.09 15.30
CA ASP A 140 33.58 5.99 15.09
C ASP A 140 33.59 4.71 15.94
N ALA A 141 33.86 3.64 15.17
CA ALA A 141 34.35 2.31 15.53
C ALA A 141 33.32 1.19 15.73
N PHE A 142 33.12 0.45 14.63
CA PHE A 142 33.04 -1.00 14.56
C PHE A 142 33.67 -1.72 15.77
N ARG A 143 32.88 -2.58 16.44
CA ARG A 143 33.24 -3.97 16.78
C ARG A 143 32.08 -4.68 17.50
N ARG A 144 31.58 -5.74 16.86
CA ARG A 144 30.93 -6.91 17.50
C ARG A 144 31.90 -7.55 18.53
N PRO A 145 31.44 -8.27 19.59
CA PRO A 145 30.70 -9.54 19.43
C PRO A 145 29.64 -9.93 20.50
N ILE A 146 28.62 -10.68 20.02
CA ILE A 146 28.08 -11.99 20.46
C ILE A 146 27.65 -12.24 21.94
N ASP A 147 26.44 -12.82 22.05
CA ASP A 147 25.80 -13.68 23.07
C ASP A 147 25.41 -13.14 24.47
N LEU A 148 24.12 -13.28 24.84
CA LEU A 148 23.63 -14.35 25.74
C LEU A 148 22.10 -14.25 26.00
N ILE A 149 21.39 -15.38 25.88
CA ILE A 149 20.06 -15.66 26.44
C ILE A 149 20.25 -16.44 27.76
N PRO A 150 19.34 -16.33 28.74
CA PRO A 150 18.69 -17.57 29.21
C PRO A 150 17.16 -17.47 29.44
N LEU A 151 16.50 -18.61 29.15
CA LEU A 151 15.13 -19.01 29.53
C LEU A 151 14.91 -18.88 31.06
N SER A 152 13.73 -18.54 31.59
CA SER A 152 12.53 -19.39 31.80
C SER A 152 11.63 -18.63 32.81
N ILE A 153 10.30 -18.70 32.78
CA ILE A 153 9.46 -19.64 33.55
C ILE A 153 8.06 -19.67 32.93
N ALA A 154 7.56 -20.88 32.69
CA ALA A 154 6.18 -21.21 32.40
C ALA A 154 5.44 -21.56 33.71
N VAL A 155 4.21 -21.08 33.90
CA VAL A 155 3.19 -21.78 34.70
C VAL A 155 1.81 -21.58 34.08
N THR A 156 1.26 -22.69 33.60
CA THR A 156 -0.13 -22.96 33.23
C THR A 156 -1.10 -22.87 34.41
N LEU A 157 -2.31 -22.37 34.18
CA LEU A 157 -3.52 -22.82 34.88
C LEU A 157 -4.75 -22.68 33.96
N ILE A 158 -5.28 -23.84 33.57
CA ILE A 158 -6.60 -24.03 32.95
C ILE A 158 -7.56 -24.44 34.08
N GLY A 159 -8.79 -23.91 34.08
CA GLY A 159 -9.95 -24.71 34.50
C GLY A 159 -11.13 -24.00 35.17
N ALA A 160 -12.22 -23.89 34.40
CA ALA A 160 -13.65 -23.95 34.80
C ALA A 160 -14.27 -22.63 35.35
N LEU A 161 -15.46 -22.15 34.96
CA LEU A 161 -16.70 -22.75 34.44
C LEU A 161 -17.46 -21.73 33.55
N GLY A 162 -18.21 -22.20 32.54
CA GLY A 162 -19.15 -21.36 31.78
C GLY A 162 -19.77 -22.02 30.54
N VAL A 163 -20.69 -22.95 30.78
CA VAL A 163 -21.55 -23.72 29.86
C VAL A 163 -22.16 -22.90 28.69
N GLY A 164 -22.17 -23.46 27.47
CA GLY A 164 -23.15 -23.05 26.45
C GLY A 164 -22.79 -23.41 25.00
N THR A 165 -23.44 -24.47 24.49
CA THR A 165 -23.59 -24.89 23.08
C THR A 165 -22.34 -25.37 22.31
N GLY A 166 -22.39 -26.65 21.93
CA GLY A 166 -21.28 -27.36 21.33
C GLY A 166 -21.13 -27.21 19.82
N LEU A 167 -19.91 -27.42 19.37
CA LEU A 167 -19.57 -28.30 18.25
C LEU A 167 -18.16 -28.83 18.53
N TRP A 168 -18.04 -30.09 18.95
CA TRP A 168 -16.75 -30.78 19.04
C TRP A 168 -16.26 -31.07 17.62
N ILE A 169 -15.40 -30.20 17.10
CA ILE A 169 -14.73 -30.42 15.82
C ILE A 169 -13.58 -31.40 16.10
N GLY A 170 -13.75 -32.68 15.70
CA GLY A 170 -12.73 -33.71 15.90
C GLY A 170 -11.39 -33.37 15.21
N PRO A 171 -10.26 -33.94 15.66
CA PRO A 171 -8.91 -33.59 15.19
C PRO A 171 -8.72 -33.73 13.67
N ALA A 172 -9.52 -34.57 13.00
CA ALA A 172 -9.51 -34.71 11.54
C ALA A 172 -10.11 -33.50 10.79
N VAL A 173 -11.06 -32.77 11.39
CA VAL A 173 -11.65 -31.56 10.80
C VAL A 173 -10.76 -30.34 11.10
N GLN A 174 -10.08 -30.32 12.25
CA GLN A 174 -8.97 -29.38 12.48
C GLN A 174 -7.81 -29.61 11.51
N GLN A 175 -7.44 -30.86 11.18
CA GLN A 175 -6.47 -31.14 10.14
C GLN A 175 -6.96 -30.71 8.75
N LYS A 176 -8.22 -30.98 8.37
CA LYS A 176 -8.78 -30.51 7.09
C LYS A 176 -8.89 -28.98 6.98
N LEU A 177 -9.16 -28.28 8.08
CA LEU A 177 -9.17 -26.81 8.13
C LEU A 177 -7.74 -26.23 8.15
N ALA A 178 -6.79 -26.86 8.82
CA ALA A 178 -5.37 -26.49 8.78
C ALA A 178 -4.73 -26.77 7.40
N GLN A 179 -5.16 -27.81 6.70
CA GLN A 179 -4.75 -28.09 5.31
C GLN A 179 -5.36 -27.09 4.31
N LYS A 180 -6.48 -26.44 4.66
CA LYS A 180 -7.11 -25.40 3.83
C LYS A 180 -6.54 -24.00 4.10
N THR A 181 -5.70 -23.82 5.12
CA THR A 181 -5.16 -22.51 5.53
C THR A 181 -3.66 -22.55 5.82
N ALA A 182 -2.93 -23.42 5.14
CA ALA A 182 -1.48 -23.35 5.05
C ALA A 182 -1.07 -23.26 3.58
N PHE A 183 -1.48 -22.17 2.92
CA PHE A 183 -0.71 -21.66 1.80
C PHE A 183 0.58 -21.10 2.38
N ILE A 184 1.60 -21.96 2.48
CA ILE A 184 2.98 -21.49 2.59
C ILE A 184 3.26 -20.83 1.25
N SER A 185 3.10 -19.51 1.22
CA SER A 185 3.49 -18.69 0.09
C SER A 185 4.97 -18.97 -0.20
N PRO A 186 5.37 -19.36 -1.42
CA PRO A 186 6.77 -19.38 -1.79
C PRO A 186 7.19 -17.94 -2.12
N ILE A 187 6.96 -17.00 -1.20
CA ILE A 187 7.46 -15.64 -1.35
C ILE A 187 8.93 -15.71 -1.00
N SER A 188 9.77 -15.65 -2.03
CA SER A 188 11.20 -15.42 -1.89
C SER A 188 11.41 -14.22 -0.95
N PRO A 189 12.32 -14.28 0.03
CA PRO A 189 12.61 -13.18 0.97
C PRO A 189 13.17 -11.89 0.30
N VAL A 190 13.11 -11.80 -1.03
CA VAL A 190 13.59 -10.70 -1.87
C VAL A 190 12.42 -10.00 -2.60
N ALA A 191 11.20 -10.55 -2.58
CA ALA A 191 10.06 -9.92 -3.22
C ALA A 191 9.56 -8.74 -2.38
N SER A 192 9.58 -7.54 -2.97
CA SER A 192 9.21 -6.27 -2.34
C SER A 192 8.67 -5.33 -3.41
N CYS A 193 8.18 -4.17 -3.00
CA CYS A 193 7.74 -3.11 -3.91
C CYS A 193 8.90 -2.29 -4.50
N GLY A 194 10.15 -2.69 -4.24
CA GLY A 194 11.34 -1.93 -4.61
C GLY A 194 11.65 -0.81 -3.62
N ILE A 195 12.85 -0.25 -3.73
CA ILE A 195 13.28 0.89 -2.89
C ILE A 195 12.40 2.09 -3.24
N GLY A 196 11.77 2.71 -2.24
CA GLY A 196 10.81 3.81 -2.45
C GLY A 196 9.39 3.35 -2.78
N GLY A 197 9.15 2.04 -2.89
CA GLY A 197 7.82 1.45 -2.96
C GLY A 197 7.12 1.42 -1.59
N SER A 198 5.84 1.06 -1.59
CA SER A 198 5.05 0.89 -0.36
C SER A 198 5.33 -0.45 0.33
N ASP A 199 4.98 -0.57 1.62
CA ASP A 199 5.19 -1.79 2.42
C ASP A 199 4.03 -2.81 2.31
N ASP A 200 3.29 -2.80 1.20
CA ASP A 200 2.04 -3.56 1.02
C ASP A 200 2.11 -4.64 -0.07
N PHE A 201 3.31 -5.14 -0.36
CA PHE A 201 3.55 -6.16 -1.38
C PHE A 201 2.55 -7.33 -1.27
N SER A 202 1.90 -7.61 -2.39
CA SER A 202 0.90 -8.65 -2.55
C SER A 202 1.27 -9.55 -3.72
N ALA A 203 1.08 -10.85 -3.57
CA ALA A 203 1.43 -11.81 -4.60
C ALA A 203 0.49 -13.00 -4.66
N TYR A 204 0.46 -13.63 -5.82
CA TYR A 204 -0.15 -14.93 -6.07
C TYR A 204 0.75 -15.74 -6.99
N VAL A 205 0.82 -17.05 -6.76
CA VAL A 205 1.56 -17.99 -7.60
C VAL A 205 0.72 -19.24 -7.78
N ALA A 206 0.57 -19.67 -9.03
CA ALA A 206 -0.08 -20.91 -9.39
C ALA A 206 0.91 -21.86 -10.06
N SER A 207 0.57 -23.16 -10.09
CA SER A 207 1.28 -24.12 -10.91
C SER A 207 1.03 -23.85 -12.39
N SER A 208 2.09 -23.67 -13.16
CA SER A 208 2.01 -23.48 -14.62
C SER A 208 1.77 -24.81 -15.34
N SER A 209 0.55 -25.02 -15.86
CA SER A 209 0.15 -26.26 -16.57
C SER A 209 0.09 -26.12 -18.10
N GLY A 210 0.37 -24.93 -18.65
CA GLY A 210 0.33 -24.64 -20.10
C GLY A 210 1.69 -24.63 -20.80
N ASN A 211 1.68 -24.34 -22.10
CA ASN A 211 2.89 -24.12 -22.92
C ASN A 211 3.46 -22.70 -22.81
N LYS A 212 2.71 -21.76 -22.23
CA LYS A 212 3.11 -20.38 -21.92
C LYS A 212 2.68 -19.99 -20.51
N GLU A 213 3.29 -18.94 -19.97
CA GLU A 213 3.01 -18.40 -18.63
C GLU A 213 2.42 -17.00 -18.74
N LEU A 214 1.45 -16.69 -17.88
CA LEU A 214 0.87 -15.35 -17.77
C LEU A 214 1.25 -14.75 -16.42
N HIS A 215 2.02 -13.67 -16.46
CA HIS A 215 2.50 -12.97 -15.28
C HIS A 215 1.92 -11.56 -15.27
N LEU A 216 1.20 -11.21 -14.20
CA LEU A 216 0.62 -9.89 -14.00
C LEU A 216 1.41 -9.11 -12.94
N ILE A 217 1.81 -7.89 -13.27
CA ILE A 217 2.27 -6.90 -12.31
C ILE A 217 1.21 -5.81 -12.22
N GLY A 218 0.77 -5.51 -11.01
CA GLY A 218 -0.28 -4.53 -10.75
C GLY A 218 0.14 -3.50 -9.71
N VAL A 219 0.09 -2.22 -10.07
CA VAL A 219 0.40 -1.13 -9.14
C VAL A 219 -0.66 -0.04 -9.21
N TYR A 220 -0.73 0.82 -8.21
CA TYR A 220 -1.50 2.06 -8.33
C TYR A 220 -0.62 3.16 -8.95
N GLU A 221 0.57 3.37 -8.39
CA GLU A 221 1.50 4.44 -8.75
C GLU A 221 2.98 4.02 -8.62
N ALA A 222 3.89 4.86 -9.11
CA ALA A 222 5.33 4.65 -8.98
C ALA A 222 6.04 5.64 -8.03
N ASN A 223 5.40 6.78 -7.72
CA ASN A 223 5.89 7.76 -6.75
C ASN A 223 4.70 8.53 -6.13
N SER A 224 4.98 9.35 -5.11
CA SER A 224 4.01 10.21 -4.41
C SER A 224 3.90 11.63 -5.00
N GLU A 225 4.66 11.95 -6.04
CA GLU A 225 4.82 13.32 -6.54
C GLU A 225 3.73 13.65 -7.56
N HIS A 226 2.57 14.06 -7.03
CA HIS A 226 1.45 14.56 -7.82
C HIS A 226 1.50 16.10 -7.89
N GLY A 227 2.43 16.66 -8.68
CA GLY A 227 2.63 18.11 -8.76
C GLY A 227 1.57 18.83 -9.61
N ASN A 228 0.96 19.90 -9.08
CA ASN A 228 0.20 20.97 -9.79
C ASN A 228 -0.62 20.56 -11.04
N GLY A 229 -1.29 19.39 -11.01
CA GLY A 229 -2.12 18.91 -12.13
C GLY A 229 -1.36 18.33 -13.33
N GLN A 230 -0.04 18.13 -13.24
CA GLN A 230 0.74 17.35 -14.20
C GLN A 230 1.25 16.07 -13.51
N ARG A 231 0.66 14.94 -13.88
CA ARG A 231 1.15 13.62 -13.51
C ARG A 231 2.36 13.28 -14.36
N GLU A 232 3.56 13.57 -13.85
CA GLU A 232 4.78 13.12 -14.50
C GLU A 232 4.82 11.58 -14.48
N LYS A 233 5.24 10.98 -15.60
CA LYS A 233 5.33 9.52 -15.72
C LYS A 233 6.37 8.99 -14.74
N GLY A 234 5.92 8.31 -13.69
CA GLY A 234 6.81 7.55 -12.83
C GLY A 234 7.41 6.34 -13.57
N ALA A 235 8.61 5.92 -13.21
CA ALA A 235 9.29 4.79 -13.85
C ALA A 235 9.28 3.54 -12.95
N ILE A 236 8.98 2.39 -13.52
CA ILE A 236 9.06 1.09 -12.84
C ILE A 236 9.98 0.15 -13.61
N GLU A 237 10.95 -0.41 -12.91
CA GLU A 237 11.87 -1.42 -13.44
C GLU A 237 11.23 -2.81 -13.39
N VAL A 238 11.10 -3.47 -14.53
CA VAL A 238 10.57 -4.83 -14.62
C VAL A 238 11.63 -5.76 -15.19
N LYS A 239 12.15 -6.64 -14.35
CA LYS A 239 13.15 -7.62 -14.76
C LYS A 239 12.53 -8.99 -15.00
N VAL A 240 12.74 -9.57 -16.17
CA VAL A 240 12.25 -10.91 -16.52
C VAL A 240 13.42 -11.88 -16.60
N GLU A 241 13.53 -12.75 -15.59
CA GLU A 241 14.55 -13.79 -15.45
C GLU A 241 14.00 -15.19 -15.73
N ARG A 242 12.67 -15.35 -15.66
CA ARG A 242 11.96 -16.62 -15.86
C ARG A 242 12.22 -17.22 -17.24
N GLN A 243 12.59 -18.50 -17.25
CA GLN A 243 12.96 -19.25 -18.47
C GLN A 243 12.04 -20.46 -18.69
N ASN A 244 12.32 -21.21 -19.76
CA ASN A 244 11.69 -22.48 -20.17
C ASN A 244 10.34 -22.37 -20.89
N LYS A 245 9.54 -21.34 -20.62
CA LYS A 245 8.26 -21.12 -21.31
C LYS A 245 8.16 -19.66 -21.80
N PRO A 246 7.54 -19.41 -22.96
CA PRO A 246 7.17 -18.06 -23.37
C PRO A 246 6.27 -17.40 -22.34
N ILE A 247 6.48 -16.10 -22.13
CA ILE A 247 5.76 -15.29 -21.14
C ILE A 247 4.85 -14.29 -21.85
N VAL A 248 3.59 -14.24 -21.42
CA VAL A 248 2.75 -13.06 -21.57
C VAL A 248 2.91 -12.21 -20.32
N LEU A 249 3.46 -11.01 -20.49
CA LEU A 249 3.66 -10.06 -19.41
C LEU A 249 2.51 -9.05 -19.41
N ALA A 250 1.64 -9.12 -18.42
CA ALA A 250 0.60 -8.14 -18.20
C ALA A 250 1.06 -7.09 -17.19
N LEU A 251 0.92 -5.82 -17.53
CA LEU A 251 1.31 -4.67 -16.73
C LEU A 251 0.07 -3.81 -16.51
N SER A 252 -0.28 -3.54 -15.25
CA SER A 252 -1.47 -2.77 -14.90
C SER A 252 -1.14 -1.65 -13.93
N ALA A 253 -1.61 -0.44 -14.24
CA ALA A 253 -1.47 0.71 -13.36
C ALA A 253 -2.64 1.69 -13.44
N TYR A 254 -2.84 2.46 -12.38
CA TYR A 254 -3.77 3.57 -12.39
C TYR A 254 -3.08 4.82 -12.95
N GLU A 255 -2.05 5.28 -12.24
CA GLU A 255 -1.20 6.43 -12.59
C GLU A 255 -0.37 6.19 -13.86
N PRO A 256 0.09 7.24 -14.56
CA PRO A 256 0.87 7.09 -15.78
C PRO A 256 2.27 6.55 -15.46
N ILE A 257 2.63 5.41 -16.05
CA ILE A 257 3.90 4.73 -15.80
C ILE A 257 4.69 4.50 -17.08
N ASN A 258 6.00 4.72 -16.98
CA ASN A 258 6.98 4.15 -17.91
C ASN A 258 7.52 2.83 -17.34
N TRP A 259 7.10 1.73 -17.95
CA TRP A 259 7.56 0.38 -17.64
C TRP A 259 8.87 0.10 -18.36
N ASN A 260 9.99 0.16 -17.64
CA ASN A 260 11.30 -0.17 -18.17
C ASN A 260 11.54 -1.68 -18.05
N VAL A 261 11.36 -2.40 -19.14
CA VAL A 261 11.42 -3.87 -19.16
C VAL A 261 12.81 -4.33 -19.57
N THR A 262 13.44 -5.17 -18.75
CA THR A 262 14.71 -5.84 -19.05
C THR A 262 14.50 -7.35 -19.10
N VAL A 263 14.92 -7.99 -20.20
CA VAL A 263 14.80 -9.43 -20.41
C VAL A 263 16.18 -10.07 -20.30
N GLU A 264 16.37 -10.99 -19.35
CA GLU A 264 17.63 -11.71 -19.19
C GLU A 264 17.85 -12.76 -20.30
N PRO A 265 19.11 -13.11 -20.62
CA PRO A 265 19.40 -14.18 -21.58
C PRO A 265 18.69 -15.49 -21.22
N GLY A 266 17.93 -16.04 -22.18
CA GLY A 266 17.17 -17.27 -22.02
C GLY A 266 15.71 -17.08 -21.59
N ALA A 267 15.32 -15.88 -21.16
CA ALA A 267 13.92 -15.52 -20.99
C ALA A 267 13.30 -15.08 -22.33
N VAL A 268 12.03 -15.40 -22.54
CA VAL A 268 11.29 -15.07 -23.77
C VAL A 268 9.94 -14.49 -23.40
N ILE A 269 9.72 -13.22 -23.73
CA ILE A 269 8.40 -12.58 -23.68
C ILE A 269 7.78 -12.67 -25.07
N GLU A 270 6.64 -13.35 -25.17
CA GLU A 270 5.86 -13.48 -26.40
C GLU A 270 5.06 -12.21 -26.70
N LYS A 271 4.52 -11.58 -25.65
CA LYS A 271 3.63 -10.43 -25.73
C LYS A 271 3.62 -9.64 -24.42
N ILE A 272 3.47 -8.33 -24.51
CA ILE A 272 3.18 -7.45 -23.38
C ILE A 272 1.76 -6.93 -23.52
N VAL A 273 0.96 -7.02 -22.46
CA VAL A 273 -0.37 -6.41 -22.37
C VAL A 273 -0.32 -5.31 -21.34
N VAL A 274 -0.73 -4.10 -21.72
CA VAL A 274 -0.71 -2.93 -20.85
C VAL A 274 -2.15 -2.51 -20.57
N ASN A 275 -2.52 -2.42 -19.30
CA ASN A 275 -3.85 -2.03 -18.83
C ASN A 275 -3.73 -0.80 -17.90
N GLY A 276 -4.11 0.37 -18.40
CA GLY A 276 -3.93 1.65 -17.71
C GLY A 276 -5.23 2.44 -17.57
N TYR A 277 -5.33 3.30 -16.55
CA TYR A 277 -6.27 4.41 -16.63
C TYR A 277 -5.62 5.54 -17.43
N HIS A 278 -4.52 6.08 -16.89
CA HIS A 278 -3.70 7.06 -17.58
C HIS A 278 -2.75 6.42 -18.60
N ASN A 279 -2.21 7.24 -19.51
CA ASN A 279 -1.29 6.77 -20.54
C ASN A 279 -0.06 6.07 -19.98
N GLN A 280 0.11 4.82 -20.38
CA GLN A 280 1.26 3.99 -20.06
C GLN A 280 2.29 4.03 -21.18
N THR A 281 3.52 3.62 -20.89
CA THR A 281 4.59 3.46 -21.88
C THR A 281 5.46 2.26 -21.52
N VAL A 282 5.95 1.53 -22.51
CA VAL A 282 6.90 0.43 -22.31
C VAL A 282 8.21 0.78 -23.00
N SER A 283 9.32 0.62 -22.28
CA SER A 283 10.68 0.87 -22.76
C SER A 283 11.61 -0.31 -22.42
N GLY A 284 12.86 -0.28 -22.89
CA GLY A 284 13.86 -1.32 -22.62
C GLY A 284 13.79 -2.56 -23.54
N VAL A 285 12.71 -2.71 -24.31
CA VAL A 285 12.51 -3.84 -25.24
C VAL A 285 12.14 -3.40 -26.65
N SER A 286 12.45 -4.24 -27.64
CA SER A 286 12.11 -4.03 -29.05
C SER A 286 11.69 -5.33 -29.73
N GLY A 287 10.76 -5.26 -30.68
CA GLY A 287 10.31 -6.44 -31.46
C GLY A 287 9.33 -7.36 -30.73
N ILE A 288 8.91 -7.01 -29.51
CA ILE A 288 7.87 -7.70 -28.77
C ILE A 288 6.53 -7.00 -29.06
N PRO A 289 5.47 -7.74 -29.44
CA PRO A 289 4.13 -7.17 -29.57
C PRO A 289 3.65 -6.56 -28.24
N ILE A 290 3.19 -5.30 -28.29
CA ILE A 290 2.58 -4.61 -27.16
C ILE A 290 1.10 -4.37 -27.49
N GLU A 291 0.21 -4.90 -26.66
CA GLU A 291 -1.22 -4.58 -26.69
C GLU A 291 -1.53 -3.52 -25.64
N GLU A 292 -1.84 -2.32 -26.12
CA GLU A 292 -2.18 -1.17 -25.27
C GLU A 292 -3.69 -1.12 -25.00
N ARG A 293 -4.07 -1.00 -23.72
CA ARG A 293 -5.45 -0.93 -23.20
C ARG A 293 -5.55 0.12 -22.09
N SER A 294 -4.81 1.22 -22.24
CA SER A 294 -4.96 2.39 -21.37
C SER A 294 -6.16 3.22 -21.79
N TYR A 295 -6.98 3.62 -20.83
CA TYR A 295 -8.22 4.34 -21.09
C TYR A 295 -7.98 5.68 -21.81
N GLU A 296 -7.04 6.50 -21.35
CA GLU A 296 -6.73 7.79 -21.99
C GLU A 296 -6.22 7.66 -23.44
N GLU A 297 -5.51 6.58 -23.77
CA GLU A 297 -4.92 6.34 -25.09
C GLU A 297 -5.92 5.69 -26.05
N THR A 298 -6.69 4.71 -25.55
CA THR A 298 -7.50 3.82 -26.40
C THR A 298 -9.01 3.95 -26.19
N GLY A 299 -9.44 4.64 -25.13
CA GLY A 299 -10.85 4.74 -24.72
C GLY A 299 -11.41 3.46 -24.07
N ASP A 300 -10.59 2.43 -23.88
CA ASP A 300 -10.98 1.13 -23.31
C ASP A 300 -9.90 0.60 -22.35
N TYR A 301 -10.31 -0.29 -21.44
CA TYR A 301 -9.41 -1.02 -20.52
C TYR A 301 -10.00 -2.39 -20.15
N LEU A 302 -9.14 -3.34 -19.81
CA LEU A 302 -9.53 -4.73 -19.55
C LEU A 302 -10.23 -4.89 -18.20
N GLY A 303 -9.87 -4.13 -17.17
CA GLY A 303 -10.58 -4.18 -15.89
C GLY A 303 -9.90 -3.34 -14.84
N ASN A 304 -10.35 -3.50 -13.60
CA ASN A 304 -9.82 -2.76 -12.46
C ASN A 304 -8.29 -2.83 -12.37
N PHE A 305 -7.68 -1.73 -11.94
CA PHE A 305 -6.23 -1.57 -11.78
C PHE A 305 -5.77 -2.22 -10.47
N ILE A 306 -5.87 -3.55 -10.42
CA ILE A 306 -5.59 -4.31 -9.20
C ILE A 306 -4.11 -4.21 -8.83
N TYR A 307 -3.83 -3.90 -7.58
CA TYR A 307 -2.48 -3.95 -7.01
C TYR A 307 -2.39 -4.86 -5.77
N LYS A 308 -3.52 -5.40 -5.31
CA LYS A 308 -3.60 -6.32 -4.19
C LYS A 308 -4.38 -7.57 -4.57
N TRP A 309 -3.79 -8.73 -4.29
CA TRP A 309 -4.42 -10.01 -4.56
C TRP A 309 -5.63 -10.23 -3.63
N GLY A 310 -6.75 -10.66 -4.21
CA GLY A 310 -7.96 -10.99 -3.46
C GLY A 310 -8.70 -9.80 -2.82
N SER A 311 -8.32 -8.54 -3.13
CA SER A 311 -9.00 -7.35 -2.60
C SER A 311 -10.19 -6.89 -3.43
N THR A 312 -10.44 -7.48 -4.60
CA THR A 312 -11.59 -7.12 -5.43
C THR A 312 -12.86 -7.74 -4.90
N THR A 313 -13.82 -6.91 -4.49
CA THR A 313 -15.23 -7.26 -4.58
C THR A 313 -15.58 -7.30 -6.06
N GLU A 314 -15.88 -8.48 -6.60
CA GLU A 314 -16.52 -8.59 -7.91
C GLU A 314 -17.81 -7.74 -7.87
N SER A 315 -17.77 -6.56 -8.49
CA SER A 315 -18.99 -5.81 -8.74
C SER A 315 -19.59 -6.37 -10.03
N THR A 316 -20.92 -6.42 -10.09
CA THR A 316 -21.66 -7.00 -11.24
C THR A 316 -21.36 -6.34 -12.59
N ASN A 317 -20.63 -5.22 -12.62
CA ASN A 317 -20.38 -4.42 -13.82
C ASN A 317 -18.90 -4.31 -14.23
N THR A 318 -17.94 -4.88 -13.49
CA THR A 318 -16.52 -4.81 -13.86
C THR A 318 -15.89 -6.21 -13.83
N PRO A 319 -15.60 -6.80 -15.00
CA PRO A 319 -14.93 -8.09 -15.05
C PRO A 319 -13.54 -7.99 -14.39
N SER A 320 -13.18 -8.99 -13.60
CA SER A 320 -11.83 -9.12 -13.06
C SER A 320 -10.81 -9.04 -14.19
N LEU A 321 -9.82 -8.14 -14.08
CA LEU A 321 -8.71 -8.01 -15.05
C LEU A 321 -8.08 -9.38 -15.33
N VAL A 322 -7.89 -10.19 -14.28
CA VAL A 322 -7.37 -11.55 -14.38
C VAL A 322 -8.25 -12.40 -15.28
N THR A 323 -9.56 -12.43 -15.05
CA THR A 323 -10.49 -13.22 -15.87
C THR A 323 -10.46 -12.81 -17.33
N LYS A 324 -10.40 -11.50 -17.64
CA LYS A 324 -10.28 -11.06 -19.03
C LYS A 324 -8.93 -11.48 -19.64
N LEU A 325 -7.82 -11.30 -18.93
CA LEU A 325 -6.50 -11.72 -19.40
C LEU A 325 -6.46 -13.22 -19.68
N GLU A 326 -7.00 -14.05 -18.78
CA GLU A 326 -7.05 -15.50 -18.99
C GLU A 326 -7.89 -15.89 -20.20
N GLN A 327 -9.01 -15.18 -20.43
CA GLN A 327 -9.89 -15.40 -21.57
C GLN A 327 -9.23 -15.02 -22.90
N ILE A 328 -8.59 -13.85 -22.99
CA ILE A 328 -7.98 -13.38 -24.25
C ILE A 328 -6.67 -14.09 -24.55
N GLU A 329 -5.90 -14.45 -23.52
CA GLU A 329 -4.60 -15.10 -23.70
C GLU A 329 -4.70 -16.63 -23.75
N HIS A 330 -5.89 -17.18 -23.45
CA HIS A 330 -6.13 -18.62 -23.39
C HIS A 330 -5.11 -19.36 -22.49
N THR A 331 -4.74 -18.74 -21.39
CA THR A 331 -3.81 -19.30 -20.39
C THR A 331 -4.18 -18.78 -19.01
N ASN A 332 -4.08 -19.63 -18.00
CA ASN A 332 -4.38 -19.21 -16.63
C ASN A 332 -3.26 -18.35 -16.06
N LEU A 333 -3.60 -17.47 -15.13
CA LEU A 333 -2.64 -16.64 -14.42
C LEU A 333 -1.63 -17.53 -13.69
N THR A 334 -0.36 -17.34 -14.04
CA THR A 334 0.77 -18.06 -13.43
C THR A 334 1.27 -17.34 -12.19
N SER A 335 1.39 -16.01 -12.23
CA SER A 335 1.65 -15.23 -11.03
C SER A 335 1.07 -13.82 -11.08
N PHE A 336 0.84 -13.26 -9.90
CA PHE A 336 0.60 -11.85 -9.67
C PHE A 336 1.66 -11.30 -8.71
N GLN A 337 2.11 -10.07 -8.97
CA GLN A 337 2.84 -9.24 -8.01
C GLN A 337 2.21 -7.86 -8.02
N GLY A 338 2.03 -7.25 -6.85
CA GLY A 338 1.49 -5.90 -6.80
C GLY A 338 1.72 -5.17 -5.50
N CYS A 339 1.65 -3.85 -5.60
CA CYS A 339 1.91 -2.89 -4.55
C CYS A 339 1.10 -1.63 -4.83
N TYR A 340 0.61 -0.93 -3.81
CA TYR A 340 0.04 0.40 -4.07
C TYR A 340 1.06 1.29 -4.80
N ARG A 341 2.27 1.41 -4.26
CA ARG A 341 3.41 2.04 -4.93
C ARG A 341 4.49 1.02 -5.21
N GLY A 342 4.86 0.86 -6.48
CA GLY A 342 5.96 -0.01 -6.88
C GLY A 342 7.04 0.74 -7.65
N THR A 343 8.30 0.39 -7.44
CA THR A 343 9.45 0.94 -8.21
C THR A 343 10.21 -0.15 -8.96
N SER A 344 10.14 -1.40 -8.52
CA SER A 344 10.79 -2.51 -9.22
C SER A 344 10.14 -3.87 -8.95
N PHE A 345 10.10 -4.73 -9.97
CA PHE A 345 9.60 -6.11 -9.88
C PHE A 345 10.50 -7.09 -10.63
N THR A 346 10.47 -8.36 -10.23
CA THR A 346 11.22 -9.42 -10.92
C THR A 346 10.36 -10.66 -11.14
N ILE A 347 10.27 -11.14 -12.38
CA ILE A 347 9.64 -12.42 -12.73
C ILE A 347 10.72 -13.51 -12.77
N LYS A 348 10.61 -14.52 -11.89
CA LYS A 348 11.63 -15.58 -11.67
C LYS A 348 11.15 -16.98 -12.00
#